data_AF-A0A7H8KVC3-F1
#
_entry.id   AF-A0A7H8KVC3-F1
#
_cell.length_a   1.000
_cell.length_b   1.000
_cell.length_c   1.000
_cell.angle_alpha   90.00
_cell.angle_beta   90.00
_cell.angle_gamma   90.00
#
_symmetry.space_group_name_H-M   'P 1'
#
loop_
_entity.id
_entity.type
_entity.pdbx_description
1 polymer ?
#
loop_
_entity_poly.entity_id
_entity_poly.type
_entity_poly.pdbx_seq_one_letter_code
_entity_poly.pdbx_strand_id
1 'polypeptide(L)'
;MRALRTLAVACLAAGALTACSSSGSGGGSTEAKGGSSASASAEGAGAGKGGTKLAPKEALLASAVVMEKAGSAKLSLEGVDVKGSIDYVWKDPGSFLMNTTEEGQEVKVLFADGQMYVGATPDMAAAAKGRKWMVIDASDSSDEAASITATMQAMNPGVQLAAAAPTATLVGTETVAGQSTTHYRSEIKAEDLVAKMKIEGALKDQVLTEIKKDGATVVTELWINGKGELVQQSVIDPSADAGGKPATVTYGGLGTVKVTPAPGPDEVFKLGDLLQQ
;
A
#
# COMPACT_ATOMS: atom_id res chain seq x y z
N MET A 1 12.86 -17.60 -4.02
CA MET A 1 11.56 -17.29 -3.36
C MET A 1 11.69 -16.74 -1.93
N ARG A 2 12.73 -15.93 -1.61
CA ARG A 2 12.76 -15.11 -0.36
C ARG A 2 12.37 -13.65 -0.60
N ALA A 3 12.50 -13.16 -1.84
CA ALA A 3 12.16 -11.79 -2.25
C ALA A 3 10.66 -11.52 -2.46
N LEU A 4 9.79 -12.54 -2.42
CA LEU A 4 8.34 -12.37 -2.58
C LEU A 4 7.57 -12.25 -1.26
N ARG A 5 8.26 -12.27 -0.11
CA ARG A 5 7.60 -12.19 1.21
C ARG A 5 7.43 -10.75 1.74
N THR A 6 8.02 -9.76 1.08
CA THR A 6 8.17 -8.38 1.61
C THR A 6 7.21 -7.37 0.96
N LEU A 7 6.17 -7.84 0.27
CA LEU A 7 5.24 -7.00 -0.48
C LEU A 7 3.86 -6.86 0.18
N ALA A 8 3.56 -7.71 1.17
CA ALA A 8 2.26 -7.75 1.83
C ALA A 8 2.03 -6.65 2.89
N VAL A 9 3.06 -5.87 3.26
CA VAL A 9 2.89 -4.66 4.11
C VAL A 9 2.84 -3.39 3.25
N ALA A 10 3.15 -3.47 1.95
CA ALA A 10 2.97 -2.36 1.02
C ALA A 10 1.58 -2.35 0.34
N CYS A 11 0.92 -3.51 0.21
CA CYS A 11 -0.48 -3.69 -0.20
C CYS A 11 -0.94 -5.03 0.43
N LEU A 12 -1.83 -5.00 1.43
CA LEU A 12 -2.23 -6.14 2.26
C LEU A 12 -2.49 -7.45 1.48
N ALA A 13 -1.64 -8.44 1.78
CA ALA A 13 -1.78 -9.90 1.70
C ALA A 13 -2.22 -10.58 0.38
N ALA A 14 -1.36 -11.47 -0.13
CA ALA A 14 -1.78 -12.69 -0.85
C ALA A 14 -1.05 -13.90 -0.24
N GLY A 15 -1.83 -14.82 0.33
CA GLY A 15 -1.37 -15.98 1.08
C GLY A 15 -1.34 -17.30 0.29
N ALA A 16 -0.78 -18.30 0.99
CA ALA A 16 -0.92 -19.75 0.85
C ALA A 16 -0.43 -20.44 -0.44
N LEU A 17 0.65 -21.22 -0.31
CA LEU A 17 0.64 -22.70 -0.45
C LEU A 17 2.04 -23.29 -0.15
N THR A 18 2.03 -24.51 0.37
CA THR A 18 3.09 -25.50 0.62
C THR A 18 3.72 -25.61 2.01
N ALA A 19 3.66 -26.85 2.48
CA ALA A 19 4.04 -27.41 3.76
C ALA A 19 5.46 -28.01 3.74
N CYS A 20 5.87 -28.50 4.93
CA CYS A 20 6.98 -29.41 5.24
C CYS A 20 8.36 -28.81 5.57
N SER A 21 8.64 -28.79 6.88
CA SER A 21 9.65 -29.66 7.53
C SER A 21 10.82 -28.98 8.26
N SER A 22 10.81 -29.25 9.58
CA SER A 22 11.90 -29.64 10.48
C SER A 22 13.02 -28.67 10.88
N SER A 23 12.96 -28.32 12.19
CA SER A 23 13.93 -28.67 13.24
C SER A 23 15.29 -27.94 13.29
N GLY A 24 15.61 -27.38 14.48
CA GLY A 24 16.98 -27.00 14.84
C GLY A 24 17.06 -26.05 16.03
N SER A 25 17.62 -26.55 17.14
CA SER A 25 17.61 -25.99 18.50
C SER A 25 18.91 -25.22 18.86
N GLY A 26 18.85 -24.44 19.94
CA GLY A 26 20.00 -23.91 20.71
C GLY A 26 20.38 -22.47 20.35
N GLY A 27 20.53 -21.51 21.26
CA GLY A 27 20.80 -21.53 22.69
C GLY A 27 21.92 -20.52 22.95
N GLY A 28 21.76 -19.60 23.91
CA GLY A 28 22.86 -18.72 24.33
C GLY A 28 22.43 -17.33 24.80
N SER A 29 22.27 -17.20 26.11
CA SER A 29 22.12 -15.95 26.84
C SER A 29 23.45 -15.19 26.90
N THR A 30 23.41 -13.86 26.73
CA THR A 30 24.35 -12.95 27.39
C THR A 30 23.76 -11.55 27.55
N GLU A 31 23.58 -11.17 28.82
CA GLU A 31 23.39 -9.78 29.26
C GLU A 31 24.60 -8.92 28.89
N ALA A 32 24.34 -7.68 28.44
CA ALA A 32 25.22 -6.56 28.74
C ALA A 32 24.45 -5.24 28.80
N LYS A 33 24.62 -4.62 29.96
CA LYS A 33 24.10 -3.38 30.52
C LYS A 33 24.70 -2.12 29.85
N GLY A 34 23.90 -1.07 29.74
CA GLY A 34 24.33 0.30 30.05
C GLY A 34 24.52 1.27 28.89
N GLY A 35 23.92 2.46 29.02
CA GLY A 35 24.36 3.64 28.25
C GLY A 35 23.27 4.66 27.94
N SER A 36 22.68 5.27 28.96
CA SER A 36 21.87 6.48 28.82
C SER A 36 22.75 7.65 28.36
N SER A 37 22.39 8.33 27.27
CA SER A 37 22.80 9.72 27.05
C SER A 37 21.77 10.44 26.20
N ALA A 38 20.98 11.26 26.90
CA ALA A 38 20.15 12.29 26.31
C ALA A 38 21.05 13.38 25.72
N SER A 39 20.79 13.79 24.48
CA SER A 39 21.23 15.09 23.99
C SER A 39 20.06 15.79 23.33
N ALA A 40 19.94 17.05 23.69
CA ALA A 40 18.75 17.86 23.65
C ALA A 40 18.47 18.45 22.26
N SER A 41 17.20 18.76 22.09
CA SER A 41 16.57 19.58 21.07
C SER A 41 17.40 20.76 20.58
N ALA A 42 17.46 20.92 19.26
CA ALA A 42 17.66 22.21 18.61
C ALA A 42 16.45 22.48 17.71
N GLU A 43 15.49 23.22 18.26
CA GLU A 43 14.40 23.84 17.50
C GLU A 43 14.99 24.92 16.58
N GLY A 44 15.15 24.60 15.31
CA GLY A 44 15.35 25.58 14.25
C GLY A 44 14.02 26.27 13.93
N ALA A 45 13.71 27.35 14.63
CA ALA A 45 12.61 28.24 14.30
C ALA A 45 12.90 29.00 12.98
N GLY A 46 12.53 28.40 11.86
CA GLY A 46 12.46 29.07 10.56
C GLY A 46 11.19 29.90 10.44
N ALA A 47 11.35 31.23 10.54
CA ALA A 47 10.29 32.21 10.33
C ALA A 47 9.80 32.19 8.87
N GLY A 48 8.59 31.65 8.65
CA GLY A 48 7.81 31.76 7.43
C GLY A 48 6.48 32.44 7.70
N LYS A 49 6.19 33.52 6.97
CA LYS A 49 4.99 34.37 7.07
C LYS A 49 3.67 33.57 7.07
N GLY A 50 2.94 33.63 8.18
CA GLY A 50 1.58 34.20 8.20
C GLY A 50 0.44 33.47 7.47
N GLY A 51 0.48 32.16 7.33
CA GLY A 51 -0.74 31.34 7.26
C GLY A 51 -0.91 30.64 8.61
N THR A 52 -2.11 30.62 9.19
CA THR A 52 -2.37 29.84 10.39
C THR A 52 -2.04 28.38 10.08
N LYS A 53 -0.90 27.90 10.57
CA LYS A 53 -0.47 26.52 10.35
C LYS A 53 -1.50 25.63 11.02
N LEU A 54 -2.26 24.88 10.22
CA LEU A 54 -3.23 23.93 10.73
C LEU A 54 -2.54 22.98 11.71
N ALA A 55 -3.24 22.59 12.77
CA ALA A 55 -2.74 21.53 13.64
C ALA A 55 -2.56 20.25 12.81
N PRO A 56 -1.61 19.34 13.16
CA PRO A 56 -1.34 18.13 12.37
C PRO A 56 -2.59 17.32 12.00
N LYS A 57 -3.49 17.12 12.98
CA LYS A 57 -4.77 16.44 12.76
C LYS A 57 -5.62 17.12 11.69
N GLU A 58 -5.76 18.44 11.76
CA GLU A 58 -6.57 19.24 10.82
C GLU A 58 -5.95 19.23 9.43
N ALA A 59 -4.61 19.31 9.35
CA ALA A 59 -3.88 19.24 8.09
C ALA A 59 -4.09 17.90 7.38
N LEU A 60 -4.00 16.77 8.09
CA LEU A 60 -4.23 15.46 7.49
C LEU A 60 -5.69 15.25 7.07
N LEU A 61 -6.67 15.71 7.87
CA LEU A 61 -8.08 15.64 7.49
C LEU A 61 -8.40 16.52 6.26
N ALA A 62 -7.83 17.72 6.19
CA ALA A 62 -7.96 18.57 5.02
C ALA A 62 -7.33 17.92 3.78
N SER A 63 -6.16 17.29 3.95
CA SER A 63 -5.49 16.56 2.88
C SER A 63 -6.29 15.35 2.42
N ALA A 64 -6.96 14.64 3.34
CA ALA A 64 -7.85 13.53 2.99
C ALA A 64 -8.98 14.00 2.04
N VAL A 65 -9.55 15.19 2.27
CA VAL A 65 -10.56 15.80 1.38
C VAL A 65 -9.97 16.16 0.02
N VAL A 66 -8.74 16.69 -0.03
CA VAL A 66 -8.04 16.99 -1.30
C VAL A 66 -7.81 15.72 -2.11
N MET A 67 -7.32 14.66 -1.47
CA MET A 67 -7.09 13.36 -2.11
C MET A 67 -8.40 12.71 -2.58
N GLU A 68 -9.46 12.77 -1.77
CA GLU A 68 -10.78 12.30 -2.18
C GLU A 68 -11.31 13.10 -3.37
N LYS A 69 -11.10 14.43 -3.40
CA LYS A 69 -11.48 15.26 -4.55
C LYS A 69 -10.70 14.87 -5.81
N ALA A 70 -9.41 14.58 -5.70
CA ALA A 70 -8.60 14.12 -6.83
C ALA A 70 -9.10 12.78 -7.38
N GLY A 71 -9.31 11.78 -6.52
CA GLY A 71 -9.92 10.49 -6.88
C GLY A 71 -9.04 9.52 -7.66
N SER A 72 -7.88 9.96 -8.14
CA SER A 72 -6.92 9.12 -8.85
C SER A 72 -5.51 9.71 -8.80
N ALA A 73 -4.50 8.89 -9.02
CA ALA A 73 -3.10 9.30 -9.14
C ALA A 73 -2.26 8.22 -9.84
N LYS A 74 -1.11 8.65 -10.35
CA LYS A 74 0.01 7.75 -10.64
C LYS A 74 0.81 7.57 -9.38
N LEU A 75 1.07 6.33 -8.98
CA LEU A 75 1.91 6.01 -7.84
C LEU A 75 3.23 5.42 -8.33
N SER A 76 4.32 5.78 -7.67
CA SER A 76 5.60 5.09 -7.77
C SER A 76 5.84 4.34 -6.47
N LEU A 77 6.13 3.05 -6.57
CA LEU A 77 6.47 2.20 -5.44
C LEU A 77 7.98 2.02 -5.36
N GLU A 78 8.53 2.16 -4.17
CA GLU A 78 9.91 1.80 -3.85
C GLU A 78 9.96 1.07 -2.51
N GLY A 79 10.55 -0.13 -2.50
CA GLY A 79 10.76 -0.95 -1.31
C GLY A 79 11.91 -1.94 -1.53
N VAL A 80 12.17 -2.81 -0.54
CA VAL A 80 13.29 -3.77 -0.60
C VAL A 80 13.20 -4.70 -1.81
N ASP A 81 11.98 -5.17 -2.14
CA ASP A 81 11.74 -6.12 -3.22
C ASP A 81 10.70 -5.65 -4.27
N VAL A 82 10.24 -4.40 -4.17
CA VAL A 82 9.30 -3.86 -5.16
C VAL A 82 9.77 -2.53 -5.71
N LYS A 83 9.80 -2.45 -7.03
CA LYS A 83 9.87 -1.21 -7.79
C LYS A 83 8.84 -1.27 -8.89
N GLY A 84 7.90 -0.35 -8.87
CA GLY A 84 6.79 -0.38 -9.81
C GLY A 84 6.10 0.96 -9.94
N SER A 85 5.19 1.01 -10.89
CA SER A 85 4.28 2.12 -11.08
C SER A 85 2.85 1.60 -11.02
N ILE A 86 1.96 2.44 -10.52
CA ILE A 86 0.54 2.12 -10.43
C ILE A 86 -0.26 3.28 -11.00
N ASP A 87 -1.17 2.99 -11.91
CA ASP A 87 -2.29 3.88 -12.22
C ASP A 87 -3.45 3.51 -11.30
N TYR A 88 -3.76 4.37 -10.32
CA TYR A 88 -4.74 4.08 -9.28
C TYR A 88 -5.92 5.06 -9.33
N VAL A 89 -7.14 4.51 -9.34
CA VAL A 89 -8.40 5.22 -9.24
C VAL A 89 -9.16 4.64 -8.04
N TRP A 90 -9.31 5.44 -6.98
CA TRP A 90 -9.98 5.03 -5.74
C TRP A 90 -11.43 5.53 -5.64
N LYS A 91 -11.91 6.24 -6.66
CA LYS A 91 -13.34 6.55 -6.84
C LYS A 91 -14.03 5.44 -7.61
N ASP A 92 -15.33 5.32 -7.39
CA ASP A 92 -16.17 4.40 -8.14
C ASP A 92 -16.39 4.89 -9.60
N PRO A 93 -16.22 4.03 -10.63
CA PRO A 93 -15.69 2.67 -10.56
C PRO A 93 -14.17 2.66 -10.28
N GLY A 94 -13.78 1.92 -9.23
CA GLY A 94 -12.39 1.83 -8.79
C GLY A 94 -11.57 0.92 -9.71
N SER A 95 -10.33 1.32 -9.99
CA SER A 95 -9.40 0.50 -10.76
C SER A 95 -7.97 0.71 -10.32
N PHE A 96 -7.15 -0.31 -10.52
CA PHE A 96 -5.73 -0.28 -10.23
C PHE A 96 -4.98 -1.02 -11.32
N LEU A 97 -4.00 -0.39 -11.96
CA LEU A 97 -3.10 -1.05 -12.90
C LEU A 97 -1.67 -0.88 -12.42
N MET A 98 -1.09 -1.96 -11.89
CA MET A 98 0.31 -2.02 -11.52
C MET A 98 1.15 -2.57 -12.67
N ASN A 99 2.28 -1.91 -12.90
CA ASN A 99 3.37 -2.40 -13.71
C ASN A 99 4.60 -2.53 -12.81
N THR A 100 5.09 -3.75 -12.64
CA THR A 100 6.29 -4.06 -11.86
C THR A 100 7.23 -4.92 -12.68
N THR A 101 8.43 -5.17 -12.17
CA THR A 101 9.39 -6.08 -12.78
C THR A 101 9.76 -7.16 -11.78
N GLU A 102 9.58 -8.42 -12.17
CA GLU A 102 9.93 -9.59 -11.37
C GLU A 102 10.89 -10.46 -12.19
N GLU A 103 12.06 -10.79 -11.63
CA GLU A 103 13.11 -11.56 -12.31
C GLU A 103 13.49 -11.04 -13.72
N GLY A 104 13.38 -9.72 -13.92
CA GLY A 104 13.67 -9.05 -15.20
C GLY A 104 12.52 -9.09 -16.21
N GLN A 105 11.37 -9.67 -15.86
CA GLN A 105 10.16 -9.69 -16.68
C GLN A 105 9.16 -8.65 -16.19
N GLU A 106 8.49 -7.97 -17.12
CA GLU A 106 7.41 -7.04 -16.78
C GLU A 106 6.17 -7.86 -16.33
N VAL A 107 5.69 -7.57 -15.13
CA VAL A 107 4.47 -8.16 -14.58
C VAL A 107 3.42 -7.06 -14.45
N LYS A 108 2.22 -7.33 -14.97
CA LYS A 108 1.08 -6.43 -14.87
C LYS A 108 0.02 -7.04 -13.97
N VAL A 109 -0.54 -6.23 -13.09
CA VAL A 109 -1.70 -6.61 -12.28
C VAL A 109 -2.75 -5.54 -12.47
N LEU A 110 -3.93 -5.94 -12.93
CA LEU A 110 -5.07 -5.07 -13.16
C LEU A 110 -6.20 -5.49 -12.24
N PHE A 111 -6.73 -4.56 -11.46
CA PHE A 111 -8.04 -4.67 -10.85
C PHE A 111 -9.01 -3.77 -11.61
N ALA A 112 -10.05 -4.36 -12.18
CA ALA A 112 -11.12 -3.67 -12.90
C ALA A 112 -12.41 -4.49 -12.82
N ASP A 113 -13.55 -3.81 -12.73
CA ASP A 113 -14.89 -4.45 -12.68
C ASP A 113 -15.01 -5.59 -11.65
N GLY A 114 -14.41 -5.39 -10.46
CA GLY A 114 -14.45 -6.35 -9.36
C GLY A 114 -13.58 -7.59 -9.54
N GLN A 115 -12.77 -7.66 -10.60
CA GLN A 115 -11.93 -8.79 -10.95
C GLN A 115 -10.45 -8.40 -10.95
N MET A 116 -9.60 -9.36 -10.62
CA MET A 116 -8.16 -9.23 -10.73
C MET A 116 -7.66 -9.98 -11.98
N TYR A 117 -6.79 -9.33 -12.74
CA TYR A 117 -6.17 -9.85 -13.93
C TYR A 117 -4.65 -9.76 -13.77
N VAL A 118 -3.95 -10.82 -14.14
CA VAL A 118 -2.49 -10.87 -14.19
C VAL A 118 -2.07 -10.91 -15.65
N GLY A 119 -1.15 -10.03 -16.03
CA GLY A 119 -0.58 -10.02 -17.37
C GLY A 119 0.15 -11.32 -17.64
N ALA A 120 -0.17 -11.96 -18.77
CA ALA A 120 0.45 -13.20 -19.18
C ALA A 120 1.92 -12.99 -19.51
N THR A 121 2.78 -13.86 -19.00
CA THR A 121 4.16 -13.97 -19.51
C THR A 121 4.14 -14.46 -20.96
N PRO A 122 5.24 -14.30 -21.73
CA PRO A 122 5.30 -14.84 -23.09
C PRO A 122 4.94 -16.32 -23.20
N ASP A 123 5.38 -17.13 -22.23
CA ASP A 123 5.09 -18.56 -22.18
C ASP A 123 3.62 -18.85 -21.87
N MET A 124 3.03 -18.12 -20.90
CA MET A 124 1.60 -18.22 -20.60
C MET A 124 0.75 -17.81 -21.79
N ALA A 125 1.12 -16.72 -22.47
CA ALA A 125 0.40 -16.26 -23.65
C ALA A 125 0.49 -17.28 -24.80
N ALA A 126 1.67 -17.89 -25.02
CA ALA A 126 1.84 -18.95 -26.02
C ALA A 126 0.91 -20.15 -25.75
N ALA A 127 0.88 -20.64 -24.51
CA ALA A 127 -0.03 -21.71 -24.09
C ALA A 127 -1.50 -21.27 -24.17
N ALA A 128 -1.81 -20.01 -23.84
CA ALA A 128 -3.17 -19.48 -23.85
C ALA A 128 -3.67 -19.02 -25.23
N LYS A 129 -3.04 -19.46 -26.33
CA LYS A 129 -3.41 -19.08 -27.72
C LYS A 129 -3.31 -17.58 -28.00
N GLY A 130 -2.33 -16.91 -27.41
CA GLY A 130 -2.05 -15.49 -27.56
C GLY A 130 -2.85 -14.56 -26.63
N ARG A 131 -3.67 -15.13 -25.72
CA ARG A 131 -4.41 -14.35 -24.72
C ARG A 131 -3.45 -13.70 -23.73
N LYS A 132 -3.73 -12.45 -23.36
CA LYS A 132 -2.76 -11.56 -22.67
C LYS A 132 -3.00 -11.42 -21.19
N TRP A 133 -4.16 -11.84 -20.70
CA TRP A 133 -4.55 -11.68 -19.31
C TRP A 133 -5.04 -13.01 -18.75
N MET A 134 -4.51 -13.37 -17.60
CA MET A 134 -5.09 -14.41 -16.76
C MET A 134 -6.09 -13.75 -15.83
N VAL A 135 -7.35 -14.17 -15.84
CA VAL A 135 -8.32 -13.74 -14.82
C VAL A 135 -8.20 -14.61 -13.59
N ILE A 136 -8.20 -13.97 -12.42
CA ILE A 136 -8.38 -14.61 -11.13
C ILE A 136 -9.86 -14.49 -10.81
N ASP A 137 -10.55 -15.63 -10.86
CA ASP A 137 -12.00 -15.66 -10.72
C ASP A 137 -12.40 -15.47 -9.24
N ALA A 138 -12.56 -14.22 -8.84
CA ALA A 138 -13.04 -13.86 -7.51
C ALA A 138 -14.53 -14.22 -7.31
N SER A 139 -15.23 -14.72 -8.34
CA SER A 139 -16.64 -15.12 -8.23
C SER A 139 -16.83 -16.54 -7.68
N ASP A 140 -15.78 -17.37 -7.71
CA ASP A 140 -15.80 -18.71 -7.10
C ASP A 140 -15.74 -18.65 -5.56
N SER A 141 -15.39 -17.49 -4.98
CA SER A 141 -15.59 -17.21 -3.55
C SER A 141 -16.00 -15.76 -3.29
N SER A 142 -17.21 -15.54 -2.76
CA SER A 142 -17.70 -14.20 -2.39
C SER A 142 -16.76 -13.44 -1.45
N ASP A 143 -15.97 -14.18 -0.68
CA ASP A 143 -15.04 -13.67 0.31
C ASP A 143 -13.81 -13.02 -0.36
N GLU A 144 -13.42 -13.47 -1.55
CA GLU A 144 -12.25 -12.96 -2.27
C GLU A 144 -12.53 -11.64 -2.98
N ALA A 145 -13.69 -11.49 -3.63
CA ALA A 145 -14.12 -10.20 -4.18
C ALA A 145 -14.30 -9.13 -3.08
N ALA A 146 -14.85 -9.55 -1.93
CA ALA A 146 -15.00 -8.71 -0.75
C ALA A 146 -13.63 -8.31 -0.16
N SER A 147 -12.69 -9.26 -0.09
CA SER A 147 -11.30 -9.02 0.35
C SER A 147 -10.58 -8.00 -0.55
N ILE A 148 -10.66 -8.16 -1.88
CA ILE A 148 -10.03 -7.22 -2.82
C ILE A 148 -10.61 -5.80 -2.66
N THR A 149 -11.93 -5.69 -2.50
CA THR A 149 -12.59 -4.40 -2.24
C THR A 149 -12.09 -3.77 -0.94
N ALA A 150 -11.92 -4.56 0.12
CA ALA A 150 -11.37 -4.08 1.38
C ALA A 150 -9.91 -3.62 1.23
N THR A 151 -9.07 -4.36 0.49
CA THR A 151 -7.69 -3.96 0.16
C THR A 151 -7.65 -2.65 -0.60
N MET A 152 -8.54 -2.45 -1.58
CA MET A 152 -8.66 -1.18 -2.29
C MET A 152 -9.05 -0.04 -1.36
N GLN A 153 -9.94 -0.25 -0.39
CA GLN A 153 -10.24 0.79 0.60
C GLN A 153 -9.08 1.03 1.56
N ALA A 154 -8.30 0.00 1.91
CA ALA A 154 -7.09 0.15 2.71
C ALA A 154 -6.06 1.04 2.01
N MET A 155 -5.94 0.93 0.69
CA MET A 155 -5.01 1.73 -0.11
C MET A 155 -5.52 3.13 -0.44
N ASN A 156 -6.79 3.44 -0.14
CA ASN A 156 -7.34 4.75 -0.44
C ASN A 156 -6.61 5.83 0.40
N PRO A 157 -5.96 6.82 -0.22
CA PRO A 157 -5.17 7.82 0.49
C PRO A 157 -6.02 8.68 1.44
N GLY A 158 -7.29 8.93 1.11
CA GLY A 158 -8.22 9.62 2.00
C GLY A 158 -8.52 8.83 3.27
N VAL A 159 -8.70 7.50 3.15
CA VAL A 159 -8.89 6.59 4.28
C VAL A 159 -7.64 6.57 5.17
N GLN A 160 -6.46 6.42 4.58
CA GLN A 160 -5.17 6.41 5.28
C GLN A 160 -4.92 7.72 6.03
N LEU A 161 -5.09 8.87 5.38
CA LEU A 161 -4.92 10.18 6.00
C LEU A 161 -5.92 10.42 7.14
N ALA A 162 -7.17 9.99 6.98
CA ALA A 162 -8.19 10.11 8.02
C ALA A 162 -7.92 9.20 9.23
N ALA A 163 -7.33 8.02 9.00
CA ALA A 163 -6.91 7.10 10.05
C ALA A 163 -5.65 7.59 10.80
N ALA A 164 -4.73 8.26 10.10
CA ALA A 164 -3.52 8.87 10.66
C ALA A 164 -3.80 10.15 11.48
N ALA A 165 -4.79 10.95 11.06
CA ALA A 165 -5.03 12.27 11.65
C ALA A 165 -5.08 12.33 13.20
N PRO A 166 -5.69 11.38 13.93
CA PRO A 166 -5.78 11.45 15.39
C PRO A 166 -4.44 11.39 16.13
N THR A 167 -3.44 10.70 15.59
CA THR A 167 -2.12 10.49 16.22
C THR A 167 -1.00 11.23 15.51
N ALA A 168 -1.35 12.08 14.54
CA ALA A 168 -0.40 12.81 13.72
C ALA A 168 0.44 13.79 14.55
N THR A 169 1.75 13.74 14.34
CA THR A 169 2.73 14.66 14.90
C THR A 169 3.48 15.36 13.78
N LEU A 170 3.79 16.65 13.95
CA LEU A 170 4.62 17.39 13.00
C LEU A 170 6.08 16.97 13.20
N VAL A 171 6.72 16.51 12.13
CA VAL A 171 8.16 16.21 12.13
C VAL A 171 8.96 17.40 11.64
N GLY A 172 8.53 18.02 10.54
CA GLY A 172 9.27 19.15 9.96
C GLY A 172 8.80 19.54 8.57
N THR A 173 9.67 20.20 7.83
CA THR A 173 9.46 20.60 6.43
C THR A 173 10.67 20.17 5.63
N GLU A 174 10.43 19.53 4.48
CA GLU A 174 11.50 19.05 3.61
C GLU A 174 11.05 19.00 2.15
N THR A 175 11.99 18.75 1.24
CA THR A 175 11.70 18.64 -0.20
C THR A 175 11.61 17.18 -0.60
N VAL A 176 10.44 16.76 -1.09
CA VAL A 176 10.18 15.40 -1.57
C VAL A 176 9.65 15.46 -2.99
N ALA A 177 10.20 14.64 -3.89
CA ALA A 177 9.83 14.63 -5.31
C ALA A 177 9.84 16.04 -5.96
N GLY A 178 10.80 16.88 -5.57
CA GLY A 178 10.93 18.26 -6.07
C GLY A 178 9.91 19.25 -5.51
N GLN A 179 9.11 18.87 -4.52
CA GLN A 179 8.08 19.70 -3.91
C GLN A 179 8.41 20.01 -2.45
N SER A 180 8.16 21.25 -2.01
CA SER A 180 8.21 21.59 -0.59
C SER A 180 7.02 20.96 0.13
N THR A 181 7.29 20.19 1.18
CA THR A 181 6.31 19.39 1.92
C THR A 181 6.44 19.58 3.42
N THR A 182 5.32 19.47 4.12
CA THR A 182 5.28 19.30 5.57
C THR A 182 5.23 17.80 5.88
N HIS A 183 6.17 17.33 6.69
CA HIS A 183 6.31 15.94 7.09
C HIS A 183 5.58 15.71 8.41
N TYR A 184 4.69 14.72 8.41
CA TYR A 184 3.98 14.22 9.58
C TYR A 184 4.31 12.74 9.83
N ARG A 185 4.36 12.36 11.10
CA ARG A 185 4.45 10.97 11.53
C ARG A 185 3.23 10.59 12.34
N SER A 186 2.73 9.38 12.13
CA SER A 186 1.53 8.87 12.78
C SER A 186 1.66 7.39 13.13
N GLU A 187 0.99 6.99 14.20
CA GLU A 187 0.79 5.58 14.57
C GLU A 187 -0.68 5.22 14.37
N ILE A 188 -0.95 4.38 13.39
CA ILE A 188 -2.31 3.95 13.02
C ILE A 188 -2.56 2.59 13.65
N LYS A 189 -3.60 2.49 14.48
CA LYS A 189 -4.06 1.19 14.97
C LYS A 189 -4.88 0.49 13.89
N ALA A 190 -4.77 -0.83 13.81
CA ALA A 190 -5.53 -1.64 12.86
C ALA A 190 -7.04 -1.36 12.95
N GLU A 191 -7.57 -1.21 14.17
CA GLU A 191 -8.98 -0.89 14.42
C GLU A 191 -9.39 0.48 13.85
N ASP A 192 -8.51 1.48 13.99
CA ASP A 192 -8.77 2.84 13.51
C ASP A 192 -8.79 2.89 11.99
N LEU A 193 -7.87 2.16 11.34
CA LEU A 193 -7.84 2.01 9.88
C LEU A 193 -9.12 1.33 9.38
N VAL A 194 -9.49 0.19 9.96
CA VAL A 194 -10.70 -0.55 9.59
C VAL A 194 -11.97 0.26 9.85
N ALA A 195 -12.00 1.09 10.90
CA ALA A 195 -13.12 1.98 11.18
C ALA A 195 -13.29 3.12 10.14
N LYS A 196 -12.27 3.42 9.33
CA LYS A 196 -12.35 4.39 8.22
C LYS A 196 -12.75 3.75 6.88
N MET A 197 -12.70 2.43 6.80
CA MET A 197 -13.18 1.69 5.65
C MET A 197 -14.71 1.63 5.64
N LYS A 198 -15.29 1.59 4.45
CA LYS A 198 -16.72 1.33 4.19
C LYS A 198 -16.93 -0.18 4.04
N ILE A 199 -16.61 -0.95 5.09
CA ILE A 199 -16.82 -2.40 5.19
C ILE A 199 -17.51 -2.73 6.52
N GLU A 200 -18.35 -3.77 6.52
CA GLU A 200 -19.18 -4.12 7.68
C GLU A 200 -19.26 -5.65 7.89
N GLY A 201 -19.75 -6.06 9.05
CA GLY A 201 -20.02 -7.46 9.37
C GLY A 201 -18.77 -8.35 9.35
N ALA A 202 -18.94 -9.59 8.91
CA ALA A 202 -17.87 -10.60 8.91
C ALA A 202 -16.62 -10.18 8.11
N LEU A 203 -16.80 -9.40 7.03
CA LEU A 203 -15.69 -8.88 6.24
C LEU A 203 -14.81 -7.93 7.07
N LYS A 204 -15.42 -7.09 7.92
CA LYS A 204 -14.70 -6.19 8.80
C LYS A 204 -13.81 -6.95 9.79
N ASP A 205 -14.35 -8.01 10.38
CA ASP A 205 -13.63 -8.85 11.34
C ASP A 205 -12.48 -9.63 10.65
N GLN A 206 -12.72 -10.12 9.44
CA GLN A 206 -11.71 -10.78 8.62
C GLN A 206 -10.56 -9.84 8.27
N VAL A 207 -10.87 -8.64 7.77
CA VAL A 207 -9.86 -7.63 7.40
C VAL A 207 -9.07 -7.17 8.61
N LEU A 208 -9.74 -6.94 9.74
CA LEU A 208 -9.06 -6.59 10.99
C LEU A 208 -8.13 -7.71 11.46
N THR A 209 -8.57 -8.97 11.35
CA THR A 209 -7.74 -10.14 11.68
C THR A 209 -6.52 -10.22 10.78
N GLU A 210 -6.68 -9.98 9.48
CA GLU A 210 -5.59 -10.00 8.51
C GLU A 210 -4.56 -8.91 8.80
N ILE A 211 -4.99 -7.66 8.96
CA ILE A 211 -4.10 -6.53 9.26
C ILE A 211 -3.31 -6.78 10.56
N LYS A 212 -3.95 -7.37 11.57
CA LYS A 212 -3.31 -7.67 12.86
C LYS A 212 -2.22 -8.72 12.79
N LYS A 213 -2.16 -9.55 11.75
CA LYS A 213 -1.06 -10.52 11.56
C LYS A 213 0.29 -9.82 11.39
N ASP A 214 0.28 -8.64 10.78
CA ASP A 214 1.46 -7.82 10.54
C ASP A 214 1.75 -6.84 11.69
N GLY A 215 0.84 -6.77 12.67
CA GLY A 215 0.96 -5.96 13.87
C GLY A 215 -0.33 -5.23 14.24
N ALA A 216 -0.49 -4.89 15.52
CA ALA A 216 -1.65 -4.11 15.97
C ALA A 216 -1.59 -2.62 15.59
N THR A 217 -0.38 -2.13 15.29
CA THR A 217 -0.09 -0.73 14.99
C THR A 217 0.86 -0.64 13.81
N VAL A 218 0.59 0.29 12.91
CA VAL A 218 1.44 0.64 11.76
C VAL A 218 1.97 2.05 11.95
N VAL A 219 3.29 2.23 11.84
CA VAL A 219 3.90 3.56 11.84
C VAL A 219 3.98 4.05 10.39
N THR A 220 3.40 5.22 10.13
CA THR A 220 3.45 5.85 8.81
C THR A 220 4.02 7.25 8.87
N GLU A 221 4.75 7.60 7.81
CA GLU A 221 5.24 8.94 7.55
C GLU A 221 4.57 9.49 6.29
N LEU A 222 4.19 10.76 6.34
CA LEU A 222 3.30 11.41 5.38
C LEU A 222 3.86 12.77 5.01
N TRP A 223 4.03 13.03 3.71
CA TRP A 223 4.52 14.30 3.19
C TRP A 223 3.43 15.02 2.41
N ILE A 224 2.97 16.15 2.94
CA ILE A 224 1.88 16.95 2.39
C ILE A 224 2.43 18.26 1.82
N ASN A 225 2.13 18.59 0.56
CA ASN A 225 2.56 19.86 -0.03
C ASN A 225 1.65 21.04 0.37
N GLY A 226 2.02 22.25 -0.05
CA GLY A 226 1.25 23.47 0.23
C GLY A 226 -0.18 23.51 -0.36
N LYS A 227 -0.54 22.56 -1.23
CA LYS A 227 -1.91 22.41 -1.78
C LYS A 227 -2.76 21.41 -0.97
N GLY A 228 -2.20 20.79 0.06
CA GLY A 228 -2.84 19.70 0.80
C GLY A 228 -2.81 18.36 0.06
N GLU A 229 -1.96 18.21 -0.95
CA GLU A 229 -1.79 16.95 -1.68
C GLU A 229 -0.79 16.07 -0.95
N LEU A 230 -1.11 14.79 -0.76
CA LEU A 230 -0.15 13.78 -0.32
C LEU A 230 0.84 13.54 -1.47
N VAL A 231 2.11 13.85 -1.22
CA VAL A 231 3.20 13.69 -2.19
C VAL A 231 3.90 12.35 -2.00
N GLN A 232 4.05 11.93 -0.75
CA GLN A 232 4.67 10.65 -0.41
C GLN A 232 4.06 10.10 0.86
N GLN A 233 3.98 8.78 0.93
CA GLN A 233 3.71 8.02 2.13
C GLN A 233 4.79 6.96 2.30
N SER A 234 5.25 6.75 3.52
CA SER A 234 6.17 5.69 3.88
C SER A 234 5.57 4.89 5.03
N VAL A 235 5.72 3.57 4.97
CA VAL A 235 5.28 2.65 6.01
C VAL A 235 6.51 1.92 6.53
N ILE A 236 6.70 2.01 7.85
CA ILE A 236 7.74 1.27 8.55
C ILE A 236 7.13 -0.05 8.96
N ASP A 237 7.60 -1.13 8.34
CA ASP A 237 7.23 -2.48 8.72
C ASP A 237 7.93 -2.83 10.06
N PRO A 238 7.19 -3.04 11.16
CA PRO A 238 7.77 -3.39 12.44
C PRO A 238 8.39 -4.79 12.46
N SER A 239 8.07 -5.64 11.47
CA SER A 239 8.64 -6.97 11.29
C SER A 239 9.89 -7.01 10.41
N ALA A 240 10.23 -5.89 9.75
CA ALA A 240 11.45 -5.80 8.97
C ALA A 240 12.70 -5.86 9.86
N ASP A 241 13.75 -6.52 9.38
CA ASP A 241 15.05 -6.57 10.05
C ASP A 241 15.54 -5.15 10.38
N ALA A 242 16.29 -5.00 11.47
CA ALA A 242 16.87 -3.71 11.85
C ALA A 242 17.70 -3.13 10.70
N GLY A 243 17.25 -2.01 10.11
CA GLY A 243 17.85 -1.39 8.93
C GLY A 243 17.15 -1.69 7.59
N GLY A 244 16.02 -2.39 7.60
CA GLY A 244 15.15 -2.58 6.45
C GLY A 244 14.66 -1.24 5.88
N LYS A 245 14.65 -1.13 4.55
CA LYS A 245 14.13 0.08 3.89
C LYS A 245 12.60 0.11 4.02
N PRO A 246 12.00 1.24 4.41
CA PRO A 246 10.55 1.34 4.47
C PRO A 246 9.94 1.26 3.07
N ALA A 247 8.72 0.75 2.98
CA ALA A 247 7.95 0.78 1.76
C ALA A 247 7.47 2.22 1.51
N THR A 248 7.83 2.79 0.37
CA THR A 248 7.52 4.17 0.00
C THR A 248 6.62 4.22 -1.22
N VAL A 249 5.58 5.04 -1.13
CA VAL A 249 4.64 5.35 -2.20
C VAL A 249 4.73 6.84 -2.51
N THR A 250 5.17 7.20 -3.71
CA THR A 250 5.15 8.59 -4.18
C THR A 250 3.96 8.82 -5.10
N TYR A 251 3.21 9.89 -4.85
CA TYR A 251 2.01 10.25 -5.60
C TYR A 251 2.35 11.33 -6.63
N GLY A 252 1.88 11.14 -7.86
CA GLY A 252 2.02 12.08 -8.96
C GLY A 252 0.77 12.12 -9.84
N GLY A 253 0.61 13.20 -10.61
CA GLY A 253 -0.50 13.30 -11.57
C GLY A 253 -1.89 13.15 -10.94
N LEU A 254 -2.11 13.73 -9.77
CA LEU A 254 -3.40 13.67 -9.07
C LEU A 254 -4.57 14.10 -9.97
N GLY A 255 -5.62 13.29 -10.00
CA GLY A 255 -6.84 13.49 -10.79
C GLY A 255 -6.66 13.30 -12.31
N THR A 256 -5.49 12.83 -12.77
CA THR A 256 -5.21 12.67 -14.22
C THR A 256 -5.40 11.25 -14.74
N VAL A 257 -5.43 10.26 -13.84
CA VAL A 257 -5.58 8.85 -14.20
C VAL A 257 -7.05 8.54 -14.44
N LYS A 258 -7.32 7.85 -15.55
CA LYS A 258 -8.63 7.36 -15.91
C LYS A 258 -8.77 5.90 -15.47
N VAL A 259 -10.01 5.47 -15.31
CA VAL A 259 -10.33 4.06 -15.04
C VAL A 259 -9.78 3.19 -16.16
N THR A 260 -9.04 2.16 -15.78
CA THR A 260 -8.58 1.14 -16.74
C THR A 260 -9.70 0.13 -16.92
N PRO A 261 -10.22 -0.07 -18.15
CA PRO A 261 -11.30 -1.02 -18.38
C PRO A 261 -10.82 -2.46 -18.19
N ALA A 262 -11.74 -3.35 -17.83
CA ALA A 262 -11.46 -4.78 -17.83
C ALA A 262 -11.07 -5.27 -19.24
N PRO A 263 -10.15 -6.24 -19.36
CA PRO A 263 -9.81 -6.83 -20.65
C PRO A 263 -11.00 -7.52 -21.31
N GLY A 264 -11.03 -7.56 -22.64
CA GLY A 264 -12.09 -8.23 -23.38
C GLY A 264 -12.08 -9.76 -23.15
N PRO A 265 -13.22 -10.47 -23.30
CA PRO A 265 -13.28 -11.93 -23.13
C PRO A 265 -12.28 -12.70 -24.00
N ASP A 266 -12.01 -12.22 -25.22
CA ASP A 266 -11.07 -12.83 -26.15
C ASP A 266 -9.59 -12.58 -25.78
N GLU A 267 -9.33 -11.70 -24.80
CA GLU A 267 -7.99 -11.40 -24.29
C GLU A 267 -7.66 -12.18 -23.02
N VAL A 268 -8.66 -12.88 -22.44
CA VAL A 268 -8.60 -13.45 -21.09
C VAL A 268 -8.63 -14.98 -21.11
N PHE A 269 -7.78 -15.59 -20.28
CA PHE A 269 -7.81 -17.03 -19.98
C PHE A 269 -7.89 -17.30 -18.48
N LYS A 270 -8.30 -18.52 -18.12
CA LYS A 270 -8.27 -19.01 -16.74
C LYS A 270 -7.07 -19.94 -16.55
N LEU A 271 -6.55 -20.04 -15.32
CA LEU A 271 -5.48 -20.98 -15.02
C LEU A 271 -5.83 -22.43 -15.40
N GLY A 272 -7.11 -22.82 -15.24
CA GLY A 272 -7.61 -24.13 -15.65
C GLY A 272 -7.44 -24.42 -17.15
N ASP A 273 -7.45 -23.40 -18.00
CA ASP A 273 -7.25 -23.54 -19.46
C ASP A 273 -5.82 -24.01 -19.80
N LEU A 274 -4.85 -23.73 -18.92
CA LEU A 274 -3.45 -24.11 -19.09
C LEU A 274 -3.17 -25.55 -18.65
N LEU A 275 -3.95 -26.08 -17.70
CA LEU A 275 -3.75 -27.42 -17.14
C LEU A 275 -4.41 -28.55 -17.95
N GLN A 276 -5.22 -28.19 -18.95
CA GLN A 276 -5.96 -29.15 -19.80
C GLN A 276 -5.26 -29.44 -21.15
N GLN A 277 -4.03 -28.96 -21.35
CA GLN A 277 -3.22 -29.20 -22.55
C GLN A 277 -2.27 -30.38 -22.34
#